data_AF-V4Y7E3-F1
#
_entry.id   AF-V4Y7E3-F1
#
_cell.length_a   1.000
_cell.length_b   1.000
_cell.length_c   1.000
_cell.angle_alpha   90.00
_cell.angle_beta   90.00
_cell.angle_gamma   90.00
#
_symmetry.space_group_name_H-M   'P 1'
#
loop_
_entity.id
_entity.type
_entity.pdbx_description
1 polymer ?
#
loop_
_entity_poly.entity_id
_entity_poly.type
_entity_poly.pdbx_seq_one_letter_code
_entity_poly.pdbx_strand_id
1 'polypeptide(L)'
;MQIVYTRDVHPPEQFDDAHYYDEFDRWGEHVVEDSWEAEIVDDLPVADDDHVVVKHTYDAFYQTELEGWLNAHGIDDLLICGTLANVCVFHTAGSAGVRDFKPVVVEDALGYIEEGDREYAVDHCEFLFGEVTTSEELSFG
;
A
#
# COMPACT_ATOMS: atom_id res chain seq x y z
N MET A 1 -7.18 -13.79 10.41
CA MET A 1 -6.57 -12.60 9.78
C MET A 1 -5.29 -13.04 9.10
N GLN A 2 -5.01 -12.52 7.91
CA GLN A 2 -3.76 -12.69 7.20
C GLN A 2 -3.06 -11.33 7.16
N ILE A 3 -1.74 -11.30 7.28
CA ILE A 3 -0.96 -10.07 7.14
C ILE A 3 -0.28 -10.09 5.79
N VAL A 4 -0.50 -9.02 5.02
CA VAL A 4 0.15 -8.80 3.73
C VAL A 4 0.99 -7.54 3.85
N TYR A 5 2.30 -7.68 3.67
CA TYR A 5 3.23 -6.58 3.54
C TYR A 5 3.33 -6.20 2.06
N THR A 6 3.40 -4.90 1.79
CA THR A 6 3.76 -4.41 0.46
C THR A 6 5.08 -3.69 0.57
N ARG A 7 5.95 -3.90 -0.41
CA ARG A 7 7.32 -3.37 -0.43
C ARG A 7 7.56 -2.73 -1.77
N ASP A 8 7.76 -1.42 -1.77
CA ASP A 8 8.16 -0.72 -2.97
C ASP A 8 9.64 -1.02 -3.23
N VAL A 9 9.96 -1.45 -4.45
CA VAL A 9 11.33 -1.79 -4.83
C VAL A 9 11.54 -1.33 -6.26
N HIS A 10 12.58 -0.55 -6.49
CA HIS A 10 12.93 -0.09 -7.83
C HIS A 10 14.16 -0.83 -8.35
N PRO A 11 14.01 -1.73 -9.35
CA PRO A 11 15.15 -2.32 -10.03
C PRO A 11 16.04 -1.25 -10.68
N PRO A 12 17.34 -1.52 -10.85
CA PRO A 12 18.19 -0.67 -11.67
C PRO A 12 17.56 -0.45 -13.05
N GLU A 13 17.68 0.76 -13.57
CA GLU A 13 17.19 1.13 -14.90
C GLU A 13 15.65 1.18 -15.05
N GLN A 14 14.85 1.00 -13.98
CA GLN A 14 13.38 1.00 -14.06
C GLN A 14 12.82 2.23 -14.81
N PHE A 15 13.44 3.40 -14.63
CA PHE A 15 12.98 4.67 -15.18
C PHE A 15 13.81 5.18 -16.38
N ASP A 16 14.82 4.44 -16.84
CA ASP A 16 15.75 4.91 -17.90
C ASP A 16 15.04 5.25 -19.22
N ASP A 17 13.96 4.52 -19.53
CA ASP A 17 13.12 4.70 -20.72
C ASP A 17 11.73 5.29 -20.39
N ALA A 18 11.56 5.91 -19.21
CA ALA A 18 10.29 6.50 -18.82
C ALA A 18 9.85 7.60 -19.80
N HIS A 19 8.69 7.41 -20.43
CA HIS A 19 8.18 8.38 -21.41
C HIS A 19 7.73 9.72 -20.78
N TYR A 20 7.18 9.68 -19.57
CA TYR A 20 6.58 10.86 -18.93
C TYR A 20 6.88 10.95 -17.44
N TYR A 21 6.65 9.86 -16.71
CA TYR A 21 6.76 9.86 -15.26
C TYR A 21 7.95 9.01 -14.82
N ASP A 22 8.97 9.69 -14.32
CA ASP A 22 10.08 9.13 -13.57
C ASP A 22 9.84 9.42 -12.08
N GLU A 23 9.75 8.37 -11.28
CA GLU A 23 9.47 8.48 -9.86
C GLU A 23 10.66 9.07 -9.08
N PHE A 24 11.89 8.82 -9.54
CA PHE A 24 13.10 9.38 -8.94
C PHE A 24 13.23 10.88 -9.18
N ASP A 25 12.72 11.41 -10.29
CA ASP A 25 12.63 12.87 -10.49
C ASP A 25 11.72 13.54 -9.46
N ARG A 26 10.69 12.82 -8.98
CA ARG A 26 9.71 13.36 -8.02
C ARG A 26 10.17 13.23 -6.57
N TRP A 27 10.77 12.11 -6.20
CA TRP A 27 11.06 11.73 -4.81
C TRP A 27 12.55 11.64 -4.48
N GLY A 28 13.41 11.69 -5.50
CA GLY A 28 14.80 11.26 -5.40
C GLY A 28 14.93 9.74 -5.55
N GLU A 29 16.15 9.26 -5.72
CA GLU A 29 16.46 7.83 -5.68
C GLU A 29 16.12 7.28 -4.29
N HIS A 30 15.32 6.22 -4.24
CA HIS A 30 14.86 5.58 -3.01
C HIS A 30 14.49 4.12 -3.29
N VAL A 31 14.46 3.30 -2.24
CA VAL A 31 13.99 1.88 -2.26
C VAL A 31 14.56 1.06 -3.42
N VAL A 32 15.83 1.33 -3.77
CA VAL A 32 16.51 0.63 -4.86
C VAL A 32 16.63 -0.86 -4.52
N GLU A 33 16.47 -1.73 -5.51
CA GLU A 33 16.64 -3.17 -5.36
C GLU A 33 18.00 -3.51 -4.68
N ASP A 34 17.96 -4.51 -3.81
CA ASP A 34 19.08 -4.93 -2.95
C ASP A 34 19.61 -3.89 -1.95
N SER A 35 18.96 -2.73 -1.83
CA SER A 35 19.27 -1.73 -0.81
C SER A 35 18.55 -2.02 0.52
N TRP A 36 19.12 -1.49 1.61
CA TRP A 36 18.47 -1.56 2.93
C TRP A 36 17.16 -0.76 3.00
N GLU A 37 17.00 0.25 2.14
CA GLU A 37 15.79 1.10 2.08
C GLU A 37 14.59 0.32 1.52
N ALA A 38 14.87 -0.68 0.69
CA ALA A 38 13.88 -1.58 0.13
C ALA A 38 13.48 -2.69 1.11
N GLU A 39 14.04 -2.77 2.33
CA GLU A 39 13.71 -3.79 3.31
C GLU A 39 12.58 -3.34 4.26
N ILE A 40 11.82 -4.31 4.78
CA ILE A 40 10.82 -4.04 5.82
C ILE A 40 11.56 -3.72 7.13
N VAL A 41 11.13 -2.68 7.83
CA VAL A 41 11.76 -2.22 9.07
C VAL A 41 11.72 -3.31 10.16
N ASP A 42 12.80 -3.41 10.95
CA ASP A 42 12.95 -4.44 12.00
C ASP A 42 11.82 -4.42 13.05
N ASP A 43 11.20 -3.26 13.28
CA ASP A 43 10.09 -3.09 14.23
C ASP A 43 8.76 -3.71 13.75
N LEU A 44 8.68 -4.11 12.46
CA LEU A 44 7.55 -4.81 11.86
C LEU A 44 7.99 -6.19 11.34
N PRO A 45 8.36 -7.13 12.23
CA PRO A 45 8.88 -8.42 11.82
C PRO A 45 7.84 -9.21 11.03
N VAL A 46 8.26 -9.72 9.87
CA VAL A 46 7.45 -10.57 9.00
C VAL A 46 7.52 -12.01 9.52
N ALA A 47 6.36 -12.62 9.80
CA ALA A 47 6.27 -14.02 10.19
C ALA A 47 6.35 -14.95 8.96
N ASP A 48 6.67 -16.23 9.19
CA ASP A 48 6.84 -17.21 8.11
C ASP A 48 5.57 -17.42 7.26
N ASP A 49 4.38 -17.18 7.84
CA ASP A 49 3.09 -17.34 7.18
C ASP A 49 2.55 -16.01 6.58
N ASP A 50 3.26 -14.89 6.76
CA ASP A 50 2.87 -13.61 6.18
C ASP A 50 3.22 -13.54 4.69
N HIS A 51 2.44 -12.77 3.93
CA HIS A 51 2.68 -12.59 2.51
C HIS A 51 3.38 -11.25 2.24
N VAL A 52 4.46 -11.27 1.48
CA VAL A 52 5.16 -10.05 1.05
C VAL A 52 4.96 -9.87 -0.45
N VAL A 53 4.34 -8.76 -0.83
CA VAL A 53 4.16 -8.34 -2.23
C VAL A 53 5.20 -7.29 -2.56
N VAL A 54 6.02 -7.56 -3.57
CA VAL A 54 6.92 -6.56 -4.15
C VAL A 54 6.15 -5.81 -5.24
N LYS A 55 6.14 -4.48 -5.14
CA LYS A 55 5.56 -3.57 -6.12
C LYS A 55 6.65 -2.64 -6.65
N HIS A 56 6.44 -2.12 -7.85
CA HIS A 56 7.39 -1.22 -8.52
C HIS A 56 6.80 0.18 -8.73
N THR A 57 5.64 0.46 -8.15
CA THR A 57 4.99 1.77 -8.13
C THR A 57 3.94 1.78 -7.02
N TYR A 58 3.18 2.87 -6.89
CA TYR A 58 2.29 3.14 -5.75
C TYR A 58 1.22 2.07 -5.49
N ASP A 59 0.56 1.59 -6.53
CA ASP A 59 -0.56 0.65 -6.42
C ASP A 59 -0.07 -0.78 -6.21
N ALA A 60 -0.37 -1.38 -5.06
CA ALA A 60 0.04 -2.74 -4.73
C ALA A 60 -0.62 -3.82 -5.61
N PHE A 61 -1.66 -3.49 -6.38
CA PHE A 61 -2.27 -4.41 -7.36
C PHE A 61 -1.66 -4.29 -8.75
N TYR A 62 -0.93 -3.21 -9.05
CA TYR A 62 -0.45 -2.96 -10.40
C TYR A 62 0.75 -3.84 -10.73
N GLN A 63 0.55 -4.79 -11.65
CA GLN A 63 1.57 -5.75 -12.09
C GLN A 63 2.15 -6.63 -10.98
N THR A 64 1.34 -6.95 -9.97
CA THR A 64 1.69 -7.87 -8.89
C THR A 64 0.76 -9.09 -8.86
N GLU A 65 1.05 -10.05 -8.00
CA GLU A 65 0.23 -11.22 -7.72
C GLU A 65 -0.88 -10.99 -6.67
N LEU A 66 -0.99 -9.79 -6.09
CA LEU A 66 -1.82 -9.52 -4.91
C LEU A 66 -3.28 -9.96 -5.11
N GLU A 67 -3.91 -9.57 -6.22
CA GLU A 67 -5.31 -9.93 -6.51
C GLU A 67 -5.49 -11.45 -6.57
N GLY A 68 -4.58 -12.15 -7.24
CA GLY A 68 -4.62 -13.61 -7.36
C GLY A 68 -4.45 -14.29 -6.00
N TRP A 69 -3.54 -13.77 -5.17
CA TRP A 69 -3.29 -14.29 -3.84
C TRP A 69 -4.49 -14.08 -2.91
N LEU A 70 -5.07 -12.87 -2.85
CA LEU A 70 -6.25 -12.58 -2.02
C LEU A 70 -7.44 -13.48 -2.40
N ASN A 71 -7.71 -13.61 -3.70
CA ASN A 71 -8.78 -14.47 -4.23
C ASN A 71 -8.56 -15.94 -3.87
N ALA A 72 -7.33 -16.44 -3.97
CA ALA A 72 -7.00 -17.82 -3.62
C ALA A 72 -7.21 -18.14 -2.14
N HIS A 73 -7.17 -17.12 -1.26
CA HIS A 73 -7.38 -17.25 0.17
C HIS A 73 -8.81 -16.86 0.61
N GLY A 74 -9.69 -16.45 -0.32
CA GLY A 74 -11.04 -16.02 -0.04
C GLY A 74 -11.11 -14.78 0.84
N ILE A 75 -10.21 -13.82 0.60
CA ILE A 75 -10.12 -12.56 1.33
C ILE A 75 -10.80 -11.46 0.52
N ASP A 76 -11.91 -10.95 1.03
CA ASP A 76 -12.69 -9.89 0.37
C ASP A 76 -12.53 -8.52 1.07
N ASP A 77 -12.24 -8.52 2.38
CA ASP A 77 -12.11 -7.32 3.21
C ASP A 77 -10.64 -6.99 3.49
N LEU A 78 -10.22 -5.76 3.19
CA LEU A 78 -8.83 -5.32 3.31
C LEU A 78 -8.71 -4.14 4.28
N LEU A 79 -8.05 -4.36 5.41
CA LEU A 79 -7.55 -3.27 6.25
C LEU A 79 -6.27 -2.71 5.63
N ILE A 80 -6.26 -1.43 5.29
CA ILE A 80 -5.15 -0.77 4.61
C ILE A 80 -4.57 0.31 5.52
N CYS A 81 -3.28 0.21 5.79
CA CYS A 81 -2.50 1.17 6.57
C CYS A 81 -1.08 1.31 5.97
N GLY A 82 -0.25 2.17 6.55
CA GLY A 82 1.12 2.40 6.09
C GLY A 82 1.30 3.76 5.45
N THR A 83 2.19 3.87 4.46
CA THR A 83 2.65 5.16 3.93
C THR A 83 2.86 5.09 2.41
N LEU A 84 2.67 6.17 1.65
CA LEU A 84 2.08 7.46 2.05
C LEU A 84 0.55 7.46 1.90
N ALA A 85 -0.14 8.17 2.79
CA ALA A 85 -1.59 8.24 2.88
C ALA A 85 -2.27 8.56 1.54
N ASN A 86 -1.87 9.66 0.87
CA ASN A 86 -2.44 10.09 -0.41
C ASN A 86 -1.71 9.53 -1.65
N VAL A 87 -0.78 8.59 -1.46
CA VAL A 87 -0.03 7.96 -2.55
C VAL A 87 -0.30 6.46 -2.53
N CYS A 88 0.61 5.64 -2.01
CA CYS A 88 0.51 4.18 -2.06
C CYS A 88 -0.77 3.64 -1.41
N VAL A 89 -1.14 4.17 -0.23
CA VAL A 89 -2.36 3.76 0.49
C VAL A 89 -3.59 4.11 -0.35
N PHE A 90 -3.69 5.37 -0.79
CA PHE A 90 -4.80 5.86 -1.59
C PHE A 90 -4.97 5.10 -2.91
N HIS A 91 -3.89 4.92 -3.67
CA HIS A 91 -3.92 4.21 -4.94
C HIS A 91 -4.31 2.73 -4.75
N THR A 92 -3.78 2.08 -3.72
CA THR A 92 -4.10 0.68 -3.41
C THR A 92 -5.55 0.51 -2.95
N ALA A 93 -6.05 1.38 -2.09
CA ALA A 93 -7.46 1.39 -1.66
C ALA A 93 -8.40 1.62 -2.85
N GLY A 94 -8.05 2.58 -3.71
CA GLY A 94 -8.69 2.82 -5.00
C GLY A 94 -8.82 1.56 -5.84
N SER A 95 -7.68 0.89 -6.04
CA SER A 95 -7.56 -0.32 -6.83
C SER A 95 -8.28 -1.53 -6.23
N ALA A 96 -8.32 -1.64 -4.90
CA ALA A 96 -9.11 -2.64 -4.19
C ALA A 96 -10.61 -2.49 -4.50
N GLY A 97 -11.15 -1.27 -4.33
CA GLY A 97 -12.58 -1.02 -4.53
C GLY A 97 -13.07 -1.28 -5.95
N VAL A 98 -12.29 -0.94 -6.98
CA VAL A 98 -12.65 -1.25 -8.38
C VAL A 98 -12.53 -2.73 -8.75
N ARG A 99 -11.91 -3.54 -7.88
CA ARG A 99 -11.77 -4.99 -7.99
C ARG A 99 -12.75 -5.76 -7.11
N ASP A 100 -13.75 -5.07 -6.54
CA ASP A 100 -14.79 -5.66 -5.67
C ASP A 100 -14.25 -6.19 -4.32
N PHE A 101 -13.04 -5.78 -3.91
CA PHE A 101 -12.62 -5.88 -2.52
C PHE A 101 -13.24 -4.72 -1.73
N LYS A 102 -13.40 -4.92 -0.42
CA LYS A 102 -13.81 -3.89 0.52
C LYS A 102 -12.58 -3.27 1.19
N PRO A 103 -12.07 -2.12 0.70
CA PRO A 103 -11.00 -1.41 1.39
C PRO A 103 -11.53 -0.69 2.62
N VAL A 104 -10.82 -0.82 3.73
CA VAL A 104 -11.05 -0.10 4.98
C VAL A 104 -9.73 0.55 5.40
N VAL A 105 -9.67 1.88 5.36
CA VAL A 105 -8.44 2.61 5.71
C VAL A 105 -8.37 2.83 7.21
N VAL A 106 -7.23 2.48 7.82
CA VAL A 106 -6.98 2.67 9.27
C VAL A 106 -6.28 4.01 9.49
N GLU A 107 -7.06 5.05 9.79
CA GLU A 107 -6.63 6.45 9.62
C GLU A 107 -5.55 6.92 10.61
N ASP A 108 -5.43 6.28 11.77
CA ASP A 108 -4.42 6.55 12.79
C ASP A 108 -3.14 5.73 12.58
N ALA A 109 -3.12 4.86 11.56
CA ALA A 109 -1.98 4.07 11.12
C ALA A 109 -1.44 4.52 9.75
N LEU A 110 -1.63 5.79 9.39
CA LEU A 110 -1.15 6.37 8.14
C LEU A 110 0.08 7.25 8.33
N GLY A 111 1.11 7.02 7.52
CA GLY A 111 2.23 7.93 7.32
C GLY A 111 1.93 8.94 6.21
N TYR A 112 2.32 10.20 6.40
CA TYR A 112 2.06 11.30 5.47
C TYR A 112 3.11 12.41 5.63
N ILE A 113 3.19 13.31 4.63
CA ILE A 113 4.13 14.44 4.65
C ILE A 113 3.46 15.67 5.28
N GLU A 114 2.27 16.01 4.79
CA GLU A 114 1.45 17.11 5.31
C GLU A 114 0.11 16.58 5.83
N GLU A 115 -0.47 17.22 6.85
CA GLU A 115 -1.78 16.78 7.39
C GLU A 115 -2.87 16.77 6.30
N GLY A 116 -2.82 17.72 5.37
CA GLY A 116 -3.76 17.78 4.24
C GLY A 116 -3.67 16.57 3.30
N ASP A 117 -2.52 15.88 3.24
CA ASP A 117 -2.37 14.64 2.48
C ASP A 117 -3.20 13.51 3.13
N ARG A 118 -3.13 13.40 4.46
CA ARG A 118 -3.92 12.44 5.23
C ARG A 118 -5.41 12.74 5.10
N GLU A 119 -5.81 13.99 5.35
CA GLU A 119 -7.20 14.43 5.23
C GLU A 119 -7.78 14.10 3.84
N TYR A 120 -7.04 14.42 2.77
CA TYR A 120 -7.46 14.11 1.41
C TYR A 120 -7.70 12.61 1.19
N ALA A 121 -6.78 11.76 1.64
CA ALA A 121 -6.88 10.32 1.47
C ALA A 121 -8.07 9.72 2.25
N VAL A 122 -8.24 10.13 3.51
CA VAL A 122 -9.31 9.66 4.40
C VAL A 122 -10.66 10.10 3.86
N ASP A 123 -10.86 11.40 3.59
CA ASP A 123 -12.13 11.96 3.10
C ASP A 123 -12.57 11.28 1.80
N HIS A 124 -11.63 11.04 0.88
CA HIS A 124 -11.95 10.44 -0.40
C HIS A 124 -12.23 8.94 -0.29
N CYS A 125 -11.49 8.20 0.54
CA CYS A 125 -11.77 6.79 0.79
C CYS A 125 -13.11 6.61 1.51
N GLU A 126 -13.43 7.45 2.50
CA GLU A 126 -14.74 7.45 3.16
C GLU A 126 -15.86 7.76 2.16
N PHE A 127 -15.69 8.78 1.31
CA PHE A 127 -16.70 9.12 0.30
C PHE A 127 -16.94 8.00 -0.71
N LEU A 128 -15.87 7.35 -1.19
CA LEU A 128 -15.96 6.40 -2.30
C LEU A 128 -16.30 4.97 -1.85
N PHE A 129 -15.73 4.52 -0.72
CA PHE A 129 -15.84 3.14 -0.24
C PHE A 129 -16.65 3.01 1.05
N GLY A 130 -16.89 4.11 1.75
CA GLY A 130 -17.75 4.15 2.93
C GLY A 130 -17.09 3.71 4.23
N GLU A 131 -15.83 3.24 4.22
CA GLU A 131 -15.21 2.67 5.42
C GLU A 131 -13.79 3.18 5.69
N VAL A 132 -13.71 3.98 6.75
CA VAL A 132 -12.49 4.38 7.47
C VAL A 132 -12.68 4.03 8.94
N THR A 133 -11.61 3.71 9.65
CA THR A 133 -11.68 3.33 11.07
C THR A 133 -10.37 3.68 11.79
N THR A 134 -10.37 3.55 13.10
CA THR A 134 -9.17 3.69 13.94
C THR A 134 -8.71 2.35 14.48
N SER A 135 -7.43 2.22 14.80
CA SER A 135 -6.84 0.98 15.32
C SER A 135 -7.52 0.49 16.62
N GLU A 136 -8.05 1.40 17.43
CA GLU A 136 -8.78 1.08 18.67
C GLU A 136 -10.15 0.41 18.44
N GLU A 137 -10.77 0.64 17.27
CA GLU A 137 -12.08 0.09 16.92
C GLU A 137 -11.99 -1.30 16.26
N LEU A 138 -10.78 -1.70 15.87
CA LEU A 138 -10.55 -3.00 15.24
C LEU A 138 -10.72 -4.14 16.25
N SER A 139 -11.47 -5.16 15.85
CA SER A 139 -11.55 -6.42 16.57
C SER A 139 -11.37 -7.59 15.60
N PHE A 140 -10.46 -8.48 15.97
CA PHE A 140 -10.18 -9.70 15.21
C PHE A 140 -10.83 -10.87 15.95
N GLY A 141 -11.80 -11.52 15.29
CA GLY A 141 -12.48 -12.71 15.79
C GLY A 141 -11.65 -13.98 15.71
#